data_AF-A0A2V8AX15-F1
#
_entry.id   AF-A0A2V8AX15-F1
#
_cell.length_a   1.000
_cell.length_b   1.000
_cell.length_c   1.000
_cell.angle_alpha   90.00
_cell.angle_beta   90.00
_cell.angle_gamma   90.00
#
_symmetry.space_group_name_H-M   'P 1'
#
loop_
_entity.id
_entity.type
_entity.pdbx_description
1 polymer ?
#
loop_
_entity_poly.entity_id
_entity_poly.type
_entity_poly.pdbx_seq_one_letter_code
_entity_poly.pdbx_strand_id
1 'polypeptide(L)'
;GLHQDKDESEESIAAGLPVVSISIGDTARFLFGGLKRHDPVEAMLLESGDAFVFGGPARLRYHGVSRIAPNTAPQELVMTGRFNLTFRKY
;
A
#
# COMPACT_ATOMS: atom_id res chain seq x y z
N GLY A 1 -7.91 1.21 7.35
CA GLY A 1 -8.50 -0.14 7.47
C GLY A 1 -8.36 -0.88 6.15
N LEU A 2 -8.73 -2.17 6.10
CA LEU A 2 -8.64 -2.96 4.87
C LEU A 2 -9.67 -2.47 3.83
N HIS A 3 -9.23 -2.09 2.63
CA HIS A 3 -10.04 -1.49 1.55
C HIS A 3 -9.50 -1.84 0.17
N GLN A 4 -10.20 -1.43 -0.89
CA GLN A 4 -9.76 -1.53 -2.29
C GLN A 4 -9.66 -0.12 -2.86
N ASP A 5 -8.67 0.10 -3.73
CA ASP A 5 -8.59 1.29 -4.57
C ASP A 5 -9.47 1.08 -5.79
N LYS A 6 -10.63 1.73 -5.84
CA LYS A 6 -11.67 1.53 -6.87
C LYS A 6 -12.36 2.82 -7.29
N ASP A 7 -11.71 3.96 -7.03
CA ASP A 7 -12.24 5.29 -7.33
C ASP A 7 -11.73 5.82 -8.68
N GLU A 8 -10.87 5.07 -9.37
CA GLU A 8 -10.37 5.38 -10.71
C GLU A 8 -11.40 5.01 -11.79
N SER A 9 -11.18 5.45 -13.03
CA SER A 9 -12.08 5.13 -14.16
C SER A 9 -12.24 3.63 -14.38
N GLU A 10 -13.41 3.22 -14.90
CA GLU A 10 -13.69 1.82 -15.22
C GLU A 10 -12.65 1.28 -16.22
N GLU A 11 -12.21 2.09 -17.17
CA GLU A 11 -11.17 1.74 -18.13
C GLU A 11 -9.82 1.51 -17.46
N SER A 12 -9.43 2.37 -16.50
CA SER A 12 -8.18 2.21 -15.73
C SER A 12 -8.19 0.91 -14.91
N ILE A 13 -9.31 0.64 -14.24
CA ILE A 13 -9.50 -0.56 -13.43
C ILE A 13 -9.53 -1.81 -14.32
N ALA A 14 -10.28 -1.80 -15.42
CA ALA A 14 -10.41 -2.93 -16.34
C ALA A 14 -9.08 -3.25 -17.05
N ALA A 15 -8.28 -2.23 -17.38
CA ALA A 15 -6.94 -2.40 -17.91
C ALA A 15 -5.93 -2.89 -16.85
N GLY A 16 -6.32 -2.95 -15.57
CA GLY A 16 -5.47 -3.39 -14.47
C GLY A 16 -4.28 -2.46 -14.23
N LEU A 17 -4.42 -1.16 -14.54
CA LEU A 17 -3.32 -0.20 -14.38
C LEU A 17 -2.86 -0.14 -12.92
N PRO A 18 -1.55 -0.19 -12.64
CA PRO A 18 -1.06 -0.44 -11.29
C PRO A 18 -1.29 0.73 -10.35
N VAL A 19 -1.37 0.39 -9.06
CA VAL A 19 -1.15 1.31 -7.96
C VAL A 19 0.31 1.17 -7.52
N VAL A 20 1.01 2.30 -7.40
CA VAL A 20 2.40 2.34 -6.90
C VAL A 20 2.41 3.10 -5.58
N SER A 21 2.85 2.46 -4.51
CA SER A 21 2.94 3.01 -3.15
C SER A 21 4.41 3.10 -2.74
N ILE A 22 4.87 4.29 -2.33
CA ILE A 22 6.22 4.51 -1.80
C ILE A 22 6.12 4.84 -0.32
N SER A 23 6.89 4.11 0.50
CA SER A 23 6.96 4.30 1.96
C SER A 23 8.17 5.15 2.36
N ILE A 24 7.96 6.15 3.20
CA ILE A 24 9.02 7.04 3.71
C ILE A 24 8.80 7.25 5.22
N GLY A 25 9.84 7.04 6.03
CA GLY A 25 9.79 7.18 7.49
C GLY A 25 9.54 5.85 8.21
N ASP A 26 8.74 5.86 9.27
CA ASP A 26 8.50 4.70 10.12
C ASP A 26 7.89 3.52 9.34
N THR A 27 8.32 2.31 9.70
CA THR A 27 7.92 1.04 9.08
C THR A 27 6.42 0.78 9.28
N ALA A 28 5.72 0.44 8.21
CA ALA A 28 4.32 0.00 8.26
C ALA A 28 4.19 -1.52 8.21
N ARG A 29 3.33 -2.07 9.08
CA ARG A 29 2.79 -3.42 8.88
C ARG A 29 1.63 -3.34 7.89
N PHE A 30 1.95 -3.60 6.62
CA PHE A 30 1.02 -3.61 5.50
C PHE A 30 0.34 -4.97 5.36
N LEU A 31 -0.96 -4.93 5.10
CA LEU A 31 -1.83 -6.08 4.91
C LEU A 31 -2.23 -6.16 3.45
N PHE A 32 -2.05 -7.33 2.83
CA PHE A 32 -2.42 -7.61 1.44
C PHE A 32 -3.28 -8.88 1.37
N GLY A 33 -4.59 -8.69 1.26
CA GLY A 33 -5.62 -9.73 1.21
C GLY A 33 -5.93 -10.19 -0.22
N GLY A 34 -7.03 -10.92 -0.39
CA GLY A 34 -7.53 -11.36 -1.70
C GLY A 34 -8.50 -10.37 -2.37
N LEU A 35 -9.31 -10.87 -3.29
CA LEU A 35 -10.34 -10.08 -4.00
C LEU A 35 -11.61 -9.89 -3.15
N LYS A 36 -11.80 -10.71 -2.11
CA LYS A 36 -12.88 -10.59 -1.14
C LYS A 36 -12.34 -10.09 0.18
N ARG A 37 -13.16 -9.33 0.92
CA ARG A 37 -12.77 -8.69 2.19
C ARG A 37 -12.28 -9.66 3.27
N HIS A 38 -12.74 -10.91 3.23
CA HIS A 38 -12.43 -11.94 4.22
C HIS A 38 -11.45 -12.99 3.70
N ASP A 39 -10.90 -12.81 2.50
CA ASP A 39 -9.85 -13.70 2.00
C ASP A 39 -8.61 -13.59 2.92
N PRO A 40 -7.78 -14.65 3.00
CA PRO A 40 -6.55 -14.64 3.78
C PRO A 40 -5.67 -13.42 3.46
N VAL A 41 -5.09 -12.84 4.52
CA VAL A 41 -4.27 -11.64 4.44
C VAL A 41 -2.82 -11.98 4.70
N GLU A 42 -1.96 -11.61 3.77
CA GLU A 42 -0.51 -11.61 3.97
C GLU A 42 -0.09 -10.30 4.64
N ALA A 43 0.79 -10.40 5.64
CA ALA A 43 1.34 -9.24 6.32
C ALA A 43 2.82 -9.09 5.97
N MET A 44 3.19 -7.90 5.52
CA MET A 44 4.57 -7.53 5.18
C MET A 44 4.95 -6.22 5.88
N LEU A 45 6.25 -6.04 6.09
CA LEU A 45 6.78 -4.76 6.55
C LEU A 45 7.16 -3.95 5.31
N LEU A 46 6.72 -2.69 5.29
CA LEU A 46 7.18 -1.70 4.32
C LEU A 46 8.00 -0.67 5.09
N GLU A 47 9.31 -0.69 4.88
CA GLU A 47 10.30 0.18 5.51
C GLU A 47 10.47 1.47 4.69
N SER A 48 11.24 2.42 5.23
CA SER A 48 11.55 3.64 4.49
C SER A 48 12.36 3.32 3.23
N GLY A 49 11.88 3.76 2.07
CA GLY A 49 12.50 3.50 0.77
C GLY A 49 11.83 2.40 -0.04
N ASP A 50 10.96 1.59 0.59
CA ASP A 50 10.25 0.53 -0.11
C ASP A 50 9.19 1.09 -1.09
N ALA A 51 9.12 0.45 -2.26
CA ALA A 51 8.05 0.64 -3.22
C ALA A 51 7.23 -0.64 -3.37
N PHE A 52 5.92 -0.54 -3.16
CA PHE A 52 4.97 -1.64 -3.34
C PHE A 52 4.09 -1.36 -4.56
N VAL A 53 4.03 -2.31 -5.50
CA VAL A 53 3.30 -2.17 -6.76
C VAL A 53 2.33 -3.33 -6.91
N PHE A 54 1.05 -3.02 -7.17
CA PHE A 54 0.04 -4.02 -7.47
C PHE A 54 -0.88 -3.57 -8.60
N GLY A 55 -1.09 -4.45 -9.58
CA GLY A 55 -1.87 -4.21 -10.79
C GLY A 55 -2.31 -5.53 -11.42
N GLY A 56 -2.84 -5.47 -12.64
CA GLY A 56 -3.36 -6.64 -13.34
C GLY A 56 -4.39 -7.40 -12.47
N PRO A 57 -4.26 -8.74 -12.33
CA PRO A 57 -5.15 -9.54 -11.47
C PRO A 57 -5.16 -9.11 -9.99
N ALA A 58 -4.13 -8.41 -9.53
CA ALA A 58 -4.01 -7.94 -8.16
C ALA A 58 -4.61 -6.54 -7.93
N ARG A 59 -5.06 -5.85 -8.98
CA ARG A 59 -5.44 -4.42 -8.94
C ARG A 59 -6.51 -4.07 -7.91
N LEU A 60 -7.43 -5.00 -7.67
CA LEU A 60 -8.55 -4.86 -6.75
C LEU A 60 -8.37 -5.74 -5.50
N ARG A 61 -7.14 -6.13 -5.13
CA ARG A 61 -6.93 -6.85 -3.88
C ARG A 61 -7.13 -5.92 -2.69
N TYR A 62 -7.81 -6.43 -1.66
CA TYR A 62 -8.00 -5.74 -0.41
C TYR A 62 -6.67 -5.49 0.28
N HIS A 63 -6.40 -4.28 0.74
CA HIS A 63 -5.14 -3.94 1.36
C HIS A 63 -5.27 -2.78 2.37
N GLY A 64 -4.22 -2.56 3.14
CA GLY A 64 -4.15 -1.43 4.06
C GLY A 64 -3.10 -1.58 5.15
N VAL A 65 -2.91 -0.53 5.94
CA VAL A 65 -1.95 -0.51 7.05
C VAL A 65 -2.66 -0.85 8.36
N SER A 66 -2.08 -1.79 9.11
CA SER A 66 -2.59 -2.23 10.42
C SER A 66 -1.89 -1.55 11.60
N ARG A 67 -0.60 -1.24 11.45
CA ARG A 67 0.24 -0.65 12.50
C ARG A 67 1.42 0.09 11.86
N ILE A 68 1.83 1.19 12.51
CA ILE A 68 3.12 1.86 12.27
C ILE A 68 4.04 1.53 13.44
N ALA A 69 5.26 1.08 13.16
CA ALA A 69 6.27 0.80 14.18
C ALA A 69 7.05 2.10 14.49
N PRO A 70 6.89 2.69 15.68
CA PRO A 70 7.49 3.99 15.99
C PRO A 70 9.02 3.88 16.06
N ASN A 71 9.70 4.98 15.72
CA ASN A 71 11.16 5.12 15.82
C ASN A 71 11.94 4.11 14.97
N THR A 72 11.43 3.81 13.78
CA THR A 72 12.10 2.93 12.79
C THR A 72 12.51 3.68 11.52
N ALA A 73 12.16 4.95 11.39
CA ALA A 73 12.66 5.81 10.33
C ALA A 73 14.20 5.96 10.35
N PRO A 74 14.87 6.02 9.18
CA PRO A 74 16.26 6.43 9.08
C PRO A 74 16.51 7.79 9.74
N GLN A 75 17.61 7.92 10.49
CA GLN A 75 17.90 9.12 11.27
C GLN A 75 18.13 10.36 10.38
N GLU A 76 18.62 10.15 9.16
CA GLU A 76 18.91 11.17 8.17
C GLU A 76 17.66 11.90 7.66
N LEU A 77 16.48 11.27 7.78
CA LEU A 77 15.22 11.89 7.36
C LEU A 77 14.70 12.93 8.36
N VAL A 78 15.23 12.97 9.59
CA VAL A 78 14.85 13.92 10.65
C VAL A 78 13.32 14.07 10.77
N MET A 79 12.62 12.93 10.81
CA MET A 79 11.15 12.88 10.85
C MET A 79 10.64 11.80 11.80
N THR A 80 9.40 11.95 12.23
CA THR A 80 8.66 10.95 13.01
C THR A 80 7.39 10.55 12.28
N GLY A 81 6.99 9.28 12.37
CA GLY A 81 5.84 8.76 11.67
C GLY A 81 6.16 8.35 10.23
N ARG A 82 5.11 8.14 9.42
CA ARG A 82 5.22 7.57 8.08
C ARG A 82 4.47 8.41 7.04
N PHE A 83 5.13 8.71 5.94
CA PHE A 83 4.48 9.15 4.71
C PHE A 83 4.32 7.99 3.73
N ASN A 84 3.26 8.08 2.94
CA ASN A 84 2.97 7.16 1.87
C ASN A 84 2.51 7.94 0.65
N LEU A 85 3.25 7.81 -0.45
CA LEU A 85 2.89 8.39 -1.73
C LEU A 85 2.26 7.30 -2.59
N THR A 86 0.97 7.43 -2.90
CA THR A 86 0.26 6.49 -3.77
C THR A 86 0.01 7.13 -5.13
N PHE A 87 0.60 6.57 -6.18
CA PHE A 87 0.45 7.01 -7.56
C PHE A 87 -0.53 6.09 -8.30
N ARG A 88 -1.45 6.72 -9.04
CA ARG A 88 -2.54 6.06 -9.75
C ARG A 88 -2.85 6.84 -11.03
N LYS A 89 -3.36 6.14 -12.04
CA LYS A 89 -3.89 6.78 -13.26
C LYS A 89 -5.42 6.77 -13.21
N TYR A 90 -6.01 7.96 -13.32
CA TYR A 90 -7.45 8.17 -13.47
C TYR A 90 -7.83 8.11 -14.94
#